data_AF-A0A2N2LS55-F1
#
_entry.id   AF-A0A2N2LS55-F1
#
_cell.length_a   1.000
_cell.length_b   1.000
_cell.length_c   1.000
_cell.angle_alpha   90.00
_cell.angle_beta   90.00
_cell.angle_gamma   90.00
#
_symmetry.space_group_name_H-M   'P 1'
#
loop_
_entity.id
_entity.type
_entity.pdbx_description
1 polymer ?
#
loop_
_entity_poly.entity_id
_entity_poly.type
_entity_poly.pdbx_seq_one_letter_code
_entity_poly.pdbx_strand_id
1 'polypeptide(L)'
;MQFKRLIIGTLLLVLLTSGFQAFHVEDASALPIPPARIDHNSVALFDQIPADYLIKAQDLTMTFMDRSVGSNINDGLSCLAANSWANSPSNCRRDYTDSTLTNWKTFATSDTNIPSSILFPGGLNRNNIEFIMGSGTWEEDLANFISLYPNYANRNIFTLQHNYLHVSAGSTIDDVYFDPNYAGTNIFDVLALETQYPDNTFVYWTSSLARTVGTQDAQSFNDQMRSWTSTNQKILLDVADIESHRPDGSACRNSQGYEVICLDYTTETEGGHLGSVSAGKIRIAKAMWVMLAQISGWVPGTTPLPTATTLPTSLPTNQPTLLPTNQPTLQPTSRPTTQPTTQPTSMPTVQPTNRPSGGRTIVINQDSISLYDRIPVDYLRAAERIRMLFMDRSVGSNINDGLTCLSYSSWSASPSHCRRDYTNLAQGTWKTFIQTDRNIPASIQFPGNNNRSNITFTSGVGTWEQDLNTFLESYARNIQNRDIFTLQHNYLHVSSGSTIDNVYFDPNYSGSNIYDIVALESQYPNKTFVYWTTSLARTVGTQDAQDFNDRMRVFAQTNHKILLDVAAIESHRPDGSLCTNAQGYEIICTEYTTETSGGHLGSVSTGKIRIAKAMWVMLAQIAGWQP
;
A
#
# COMPACT_ATOMS: atom_id res chain seq x y z
N MET A 1 -39.83 -26.77 -41.84
CA MET A 1 -38.85 -26.55 -42.94
C MET A 1 -37.47 -26.56 -42.28
N GLN A 2 -36.73 -27.65 -42.06
CA GLN A 2 -36.11 -28.69 -42.94
C GLN A 2 -35.15 -28.18 -44.04
N PHE A 3 -33.99 -28.90 -44.10
CA PHE A 3 -32.76 -28.82 -44.93
C PHE A 3 -31.65 -27.90 -44.37
N LYS A 4 -30.46 -28.33 -43.85
CA LYS A 4 -29.53 -29.48 -44.08
C LYS A 4 -29.05 -29.56 -45.55
N ARG A 5 -27.76 -29.54 -45.92
CA ARG A 5 -26.67 -30.49 -45.60
C ARG A 5 -25.35 -30.07 -46.29
N LEU A 6 -24.17 -30.25 -45.63
CA LEU A 6 -23.06 -31.22 -45.93
C LEU A 6 -22.08 -30.75 -47.04
N ILE A 7 -20.74 -30.91 -46.97
CA ILE A 7 -19.84 -32.10 -47.09
C ILE A 7 -18.43 -31.60 -46.64
N ILE A 8 -17.57 -32.33 -45.92
CA ILE A 8 -16.53 -33.26 -46.44
C ILE A 8 -15.99 -34.10 -45.28
N GLY A 9 -15.94 -35.42 -45.49
CA GLY A 9 -14.95 -36.29 -44.87
C GLY A 9 -14.18 -37.02 -45.97
N THR A 10 -12.86 -37.17 -45.84
CA THR A 10 -12.08 -38.24 -46.49
C THR A 10 -10.75 -38.47 -45.73
N LEU A 11 -10.58 -39.71 -45.26
CA LEU A 11 -9.37 -40.53 -45.12
C LEU A 11 -8.02 -39.95 -45.64
N LEU A 12 -6.93 -40.09 -44.85
CA LEU A 12 -5.79 -40.93 -45.24
C LEU A 12 -4.83 -41.25 -44.08
N LEU A 13 -4.54 -42.54 -43.95
CA LEU A 13 -3.51 -43.20 -43.16
C LEU A 13 -2.21 -43.23 -43.99
N VAL A 14 -1.07 -42.79 -43.43
CA VAL A 14 0.28 -43.20 -43.87
C VAL A 14 1.18 -43.37 -42.65
N LEU A 15 1.55 -44.61 -42.38
CA LEU A 15 2.70 -45.01 -41.54
C LEU A 15 3.97 -44.89 -42.39
N LEU A 16 5.03 -44.28 -41.85
CA LEU A 16 6.42 -44.65 -42.18
C LEU A 16 7.36 -44.27 -41.01
N THR A 17 7.90 -45.30 -40.38
CA THR A 17 9.03 -45.29 -39.45
C THR A 17 10.35 -45.19 -40.19
N SER A 18 11.25 -44.30 -39.78
CA SER A 18 12.71 -44.47 -39.94
C SER A 18 13.45 -43.44 -39.09
N GLY A 19 14.42 -43.90 -38.28
CA GLY A 19 15.20 -43.08 -37.35
C GLY A 19 16.44 -42.43 -37.95
N PHE A 20 17.23 -41.84 -37.04
CA PHE A 20 18.49 -41.08 -37.20
C PHE A 20 18.28 -39.64 -37.72
N GLN A 21 18.75 -38.56 -37.09
CA GLN A 21 19.94 -38.36 -36.25
C GLN A 21 19.65 -37.37 -35.12
N ALA A 22 20.32 -37.59 -33.98
CA ALA A 22 20.50 -36.60 -32.94
C ALA A 22 21.22 -35.36 -33.52
N PHE A 23 20.52 -34.23 -33.56
CA PHE A 23 21.17 -32.93 -33.54
C PHE A 23 21.23 -32.48 -32.08
N HIS A 24 22.40 -32.69 -31.47
CA HIS A 24 22.85 -31.84 -30.38
C HIS A 24 22.97 -30.42 -30.93
N VAL A 25 22.03 -29.57 -30.54
CA VAL A 25 22.28 -28.14 -30.45
C VAL A 25 22.47 -27.88 -28.95
N GLU A 26 23.73 -27.80 -28.55
CA GLU A 26 24.13 -27.16 -27.30
C GLU A 26 23.78 -25.67 -27.37
N ASP A 27 23.48 -25.11 -26.19
CA ASP A 27 23.20 -23.70 -25.89
C ASP A 27 21.84 -23.14 -26.32
N ALA A 28 20.80 -23.64 -25.67
CA ALA A 28 19.83 -22.74 -25.04
C ALA A 28 19.95 -22.95 -23.54
N SER A 29 20.32 -21.90 -22.80
CA SER A 29 20.32 -21.85 -21.35
C SER A 29 18.89 -22.10 -20.84
N ALA A 30 18.53 -23.38 -20.69
CA ALA A 30 17.28 -23.77 -20.05
C ALA A 30 17.31 -23.23 -18.62
N LEU A 31 16.46 -22.24 -18.35
CA LEU A 31 16.15 -21.81 -17.01
C LEU A 31 15.77 -23.07 -16.20
N PRO A 32 16.22 -23.17 -14.93
CA PRO A 32 15.85 -24.29 -14.06
C PRO A 32 14.34 -24.45 -13.97
N ILE A 33 13.90 -25.70 -13.83
CA ILE A 33 12.48 -26.09 -13.76
C ILE A 33 11.77 -25.17 -12.77
N PRO A 34 10.75 -24.40 -13.20
CA PRO A 34 10.02 -23.51 -12.30
C PRO A 34 9.40 -24.29 -11.14
N PRO A 35 9.18 -23.66 -9.98
CA PRO A 35 8.56 -24.36 -8.86
C PRO A 35 7.18 -24.89 -9.24
N ALA A 36 6.94 -26.18 -8.99
CA ALA A 36 5.64 -26.79 -9.28
C ALA A 36 4.54 -26.27 -8.35
N ARG A 37 4.86 -26.01 -7.07
CA ARG A 37 3.90 -25.54 -6.07
C ARG A 37 4.61 -24.91 -4.88
N ILE A 38 4.17 -23.71 -4.48
CA ILE A 38 4.59 -23.00 -3.27
C ILE A 38 3.42 -23.04 -2.29
N ASP A 39 3.62 -23.76 -1.18
CA ASP A 39 2.59 -24.10 -0.19
C ASP A 39 3.06 -23.79 1.24
N HIS A 40 2.32 -24.23 2.27
CA HIS A 40 2.69 -24.00 3.67
C HIS A 40 4.07 -24.58 4.06
N ASN A 41 4.50 -25.67 3.42
CA ASN A 41 5.81 -26.29 3.64
C ASN A 41 6.95 -25.43 3.07
N SER A 42 6.62 -24.63 2.06
CA SER A 42 7.58 -23.76 1.38
C SER A 42 7.93 -22.52 2.20
N VAL A 43 7.08 -22.09 3.14
CA VAL A 43 7.29 -20.86 3.93
C VAL A 43 8.59 -20.88 4.73
N ALA A 44 8.96 -22.04 5.30
CA ALA A 44 10.19 -22.20 6.09
C ALA A 44 11.47 -22.16 5.24
N LEU A 45 11.36 -22.27 3.92
CA LEU A 45 12.48 -22.15 3.00
C LEU A 45 12.98 -20.71 2.89
N PHE A 46 12.16 -19.71 3.26
CA PHE A 46 12.54 -18.31 3.19
C PHE A 46 13.85 -18.00 3.92
N ASP A 47 14.01 -18.54 5.13
CA ASP A 47 15.21 -18.34 5.95
C ASP A 47 16.43 -19.13 5.43
N GLN A 48 16.25 -19.92 4.36
CA GLN A 48 17.27 -20.75 3.72
C GLN A 48 17.67 -20.20 2.33
N ILE A 49 17.04 -19.13 1.84
CA ILE A 49 17.37 -18.55 0.54
C ILE A 49 18.82 -18.01 0.59
N PRO A 50 19.72 -18.50 -0.26
CA PRO A 50 21.08 -17.96 -0.33
C PRO A 50 21.09 -16.51 -0.81
N ALA A 51 22.07 -15.72 -0.35
CA ALA A 51 22.13 -14.29 -0.61
C ALA A 51 22.18 -13.92 -2.10
N ASP A 52 22.83 -14.74 -2.93
CA ASP A 52 22.88 -14.55 -4.38
C ASP A 52 21.50 -14.73 -5.03
N TYR A 53 20.71 -15.70 -4.58
CA TYR A 53 19.33 -15.89 -5.05
C TYR A 53 18.36 -14.85 -4.48
N LEU A 54 18.61 -14.30 -3.29
CA LEU A 54 17.88 -13.11 -2.83
C LEU A 54 18.14 -11.90 -3.74
N ILE A 55 19.38 -11.69 -4.18
CA ILE A 55 19.70 -10.60 -5.14
C ILE A 55 18.94 -10.82 -6.46
N LYS A 56 19.04 -12.03 -7.04
CA LYS A 56 18.32 -12.35 -8.28
C LYS A 56 16.79 -12.23 -8.13
N ALA A 57 16.24 -12.65 -6.98
CA ALA A 57 14.82 -12.50 -6.69
C ALA A 57 14.37 -11.03 -6.61
N GLN A 58 15.20 -10.15 -6.05
CA GLN A 58 14.94 -8.70 -5.98
C GLN A 58 15.00 -8.03 -7.35
N ASP A 59 15.79 -8.58 -8.28
CA ASP A 59 15.91 -8.09 -9.66
C ASP A 59 14.71 -8.49 -10.55
N LEU A 60 13.92 -9.50 -10.16
CA LEU A 60 12.70 -9.87 -10.87
C LEU A 60 11.65 -8.78 -10.75
N THR A 61 11.14 -8.34 -11.91
CA THR A 61 10.02 -7.42 -12.00
C THR A 61 8.70 -8.20 -11.98
N MET A 62 7.96 -8.08 -10.89
CA MET A 62 6.69 -8.76 -10.69
C MET A 62 5.57 -7.74 -10.53
N THR A 63 4.46 -7.95 -11.22
CA THR A 63 3.21 -7.25 -10.96
C THR A 63 2.15 -8.30 -10.61
N PHE A 64 1.38 -8.09 -9.55
CA PHE A 64 0.25 -8.94 -9.23
C PHE A 64 -1.02 -8.12 -9.03
N MET A 65 -2.12 -8.63 -9.57
CA MET A 65 -3.45 -8.07 -9.44
C MET A 65 -4.26 -8.91 -8.46
N ASP A 66 -4.92 -8.26 -7.50
CA ASP A 66 -5.81 -8.91 -6.55
C ASP A 66 -6.78 -7.87 -5.94
N ARG A 67 -7.87 -8.33 -5.33
CA ARG A 67 -8.77 -7.50 -4.54
C ARG A 67 -8.80 -8.00 -3.10
N SER A 68 -8.77 -7.09 -2.13
CA SER A 68 -8.77 -7.40 -0.69
C SER A 68 -7.41 -7.92 -0.18
N VAL A 69 -7.20 -9.24 -0.10
CA VAL A 69 -6.06 -9.86 0.60
C VAL A 69 -4.71 -9.47 -0.02
N GLY A 70 -4.68 -9.14 -1.30
CA GLY A 70 -3.53 -8.58 -2.01
C GLY A 70 -2.97 -7.31 -1.39
N SER A 71 -3.80 -6.46 -0.78
CA SER A 71 -3.30 -5.30 -0.02
C SER A 71 -2.55 -5.74 1.23
N ASN A 72 -2.99 -6.81 1.90
CA ASN A 72 -2.29 -7.34 3.06
C ASN A 72 -1.00 -8.05 2.66
N ILE A 73 -0.99 -8.76 1.53
CA ILE A 73 0.22 -9.36 0.95
C ILE A 73 1.24 -8.25 0.62
N ASN A 74 0.78 -7.17 -0.02
CA ASN A 74 1.61 -5.99 -0.32
C ASN A 74 2.17 -5.32 0.95
N ASP A 75 1.40 -5.26 2.02
CA ASP A 75 1.89 -4.81 3.33
C ASP A 75 2.94 -5.77 3.90
N GLY A 76 2.73 -7.09 3.81
CA GLY A 76 3.69 -8.10 4.24
C GLY A 76 5.03 -7.99 3.51
N LEU A 77 5.01 -7.75 2.19
CA LEU A 77 6.22 -7.48 1.40
C LEU A 77 6.92 -6.21 1.88
N SER A 78 6.16 -5.17 2.23
CA SER A 78 6.70 -3.91 2.76
C SER A 78 7.30 -4.10 4.16
N CYS A 79 6.76 -5.03 4.95
CA CYS A 79 7.34 -5.44 6.22
C CYS A 79 8.71 -6.10 6.06
N LEU A 80 8.81 -7.06 5.15
CA LEU A 80 10.08 -7.74 4.84
C LEU A 80 11.13 -6.78 4.23
N ALA A 81 10.69 -5.67 3.65
CA ALA A 81 11.58 -4.66 3.10
C ALA A 81 12.21 -3.73 4.13
N ALA A 82 11.64 -3.65 5.34
CA ALA A 82 12.23 -2.85 6.40
C ALA A 82 13.60 -3.40 6.81
N ASN A 83 14.61 -2.54 6.96
CA ASN A 83 16.00 -2.93 7.24
C ASN A 83 16.21 -3.74 8.53
N SER A 84 15.22 -3.77 9.42
CA SER A 84 15.18 -4.64 10.58
C SER A 84 13.76 -4.67 11.15
N TRP A 85 13.47 -5.65 12.00
CA TRP A 85 12.27 -5.66 12.84
C TRP A 85 12.09 -4.35 13.64
N ALA A 86 13.18 -3.82 14.21
CA ALA A 86 13.13 -2.57 14.98
C ALA A 86 12.76 -1.34 14.11
N ASN A 87 13.13 -1.36 12.83
CA ASN A 87 12.87 -0.28 11.90
C ASN A 87 11.61 -0.50 11.04
N SER A 88 10.90 -1.62 11.22
CA SER A 88 9.71 -1.91 10.45
C SER A 88 8.55 -0.98 10.80
N PRO A 89 7.62 -0.75 9.86
CA PRO A 89 6.34 -0.09 10.15
C PRO A 89 5.63 -0.74 11.35
N SER A 90 4.84 0.03 12.09
CA SER A 90 4.12 -0.48 13.27
C SER A 90 3.19 -1.62 12.91
N ASN A 91 2.50 -1.55 11.76
CA ASN A 91 1.62 -2.61 11.26
C ASN A 91 2.34 -3.94 10.97
N CYS A 92 3.68 -3.96 10.87
CA CYS A 92 4.48 -5.19 10.74
C CYS A 92 4.76 -5.88 12.06
N ARG A 93 4.63 -5.13 13.16
CA ARG A 93 4.83 -5.62 14.54
C ARG A 93 3.51 -5.71 15.31
N ARG A 94 2.40 -5.47 14.62
CA ARG A 94 1.07 -5.49 15.23
C ARG A 94 0.62 -6.91 15.46
N ASP A 95 0.06 -7.10 16.65
CA ASP A 95 -1.01 -8.04 16.94
C ASP A 95 -0.67 -9.48 16.56
N TYR A 96 -0.07 -10.21 17.49
CA TYR A 96 0.09 -11.65 17.42
C TYR A 96 -0.81 -12.30 18.46
N THR A 97 -1.58 -13.26 17.98
CA THR A 97 -2.38 -14.16 18.79
C THR A 97 -1.59 -15.45 18.95
N ASP A 98 -1.35 -15.88 20.18
CA ASP A 98 -0.73 -17.19 20.40
C ASP A 98 -1.66 -18.35 19.97
N SER A 99 -1.16 -19.58 19.98
CA SER A 99 -1.92 -20.77 19.61
C SER A 99 -3.16 -21.02 20.49
N THR A 100 -3.27 -20.35 21.64
CA THR A 100 -4.45 -20.45 22.52
C THR A 100 -5.58 -19.55 22.08
N LEU A 101 -5.31 -18.59 21.19
CA LEU A 101 -6.29 -17.63 20.68
C LEU A 101 -6.84 -16.66 21.74
N THR A 102 -6.23 -16.65 22.93
CA THR A 102 -6.68 -15.85 24.08
C THR A 102 -5.68 -14.80 24.51
N ASN A 103 -4.37 -15.00 24.29
CA ASN A 103 -3.36 -14.01 24.60
C ASN A 103 -2.97 -13.26 23.34
N TRP A 104 -3.20 -11.95 23.41
CA TRP A 104 -2.86 -11.01 22.38
C TRP A 104 -1.70 -10.15 22.82
N LYS A 105 -0.72 -10.00 21.95
CA LYS A 105 0.40 -9.10 22.18
C LYS A 105 0.72 -8.30 20.92
N THR A 106 0.68 -6.99 21.06
CA THR A 106 1.35 -6.08 20.13
C THR A 106 2.83 -6.05 20.48
N PHE A 107 3.70 -6.42 19.54
CA PHE A 107 5.14 -6.50 19.79
C PHE A 107 5.78 -5.12 19.59
N ALA A 108 6.53 -4.67 20.59
CA ALA A 108 7.30 -3.43 20.56
C ALA A 108 8.76 -3.70 20.17
N THR A 109 9.50 -2.63 19.85
CA THR A 109 10.94 -2.73 19.55
C THR A 109 11.79 -3.14 20.76
N SER A 110 11.24 -3.05 21.97
CA SER A 110 11.88 -3.48 23.22
C SER A 110 11.68 -4.96 23.52
N ASP A 111 10.81 -5.66 22.79
CA ASP A 111 10.56 -7.09 23.00
C ASP A 111 11.71 -7.93 22.46
N THR A 112 12.26 -8.82 23.30
CA THR A 112 13.38 -9.70 22.95
C THR A 112 12.95 -11.12 22.58
N ASN A 113 11.76 -11.54 23.00
CA ASN A 113 11.20 -12.88 22.75
C ASN A 113 10.10 -12.80 21.69
N ILE A 114 10.48 -12.56 20.44
CA ILE A 114 9.55 -12.42 19.31
C ILE A 114 9.30 -13.81 18.68
N PRO A 115 8.04 -14.22 18.44
CA PRO A 115 7.72 -15.46 17.74
C PRO A 115 8.37 -15.53 16.36
N SER A 116 8.96 -16.69 16.03
CA SER A 116 9.60 -16.92 14.72
C SER A 116 8.63 -16.78 13.53
N SER A 117 7.33 -16.97 13.76
CA SER A 117 6.26 -16.83 12.76
C SER A 117 6.07 -15.39 12.26
N ILE A 118 6.40 -14.40 13.08
CA ILE A 118 6.34 -12.98 12.71
C ILE A 118 7.72 -12.36 12.57
N LEU A 119 8.77 -13.03 13.06
CA LEU A 119 10.14 -12.56 12.92
C LEU A 119 10.63 -12.67 11.47
N PHE A 120 11.35 -11.64 11.04
CA PHE A 120 11.99 -11.59 9.73
C PHE A 120 13.32 -10.84 9.80
N PRO A 121 14.30 -11.19 8.94
CA PRO A 121 15.61 -10.54 8.90
C PRO A 121 15.53 -9.11 8.36
N GLY A 122 14.57 -8.83 7.48
CA GLY A 122 14.37 -7.51 6.88
C GLY A 122 15.36 -7.16 5.77
N GLY A 123 15.23 -5.96 5.20
CA GLY A 123 16.17 -5.38 4.25
C GLY A 123 16.02 -5.85 2.81
N LEU A 124 14.91 -6.50 2.46
CA LEU A 124 14.66 -6.96 1.09
C LEU A 124 14.15 -5.82 0.20
N ASN A 125 14.82 -5.55 -0.91
CA ASN A 125 14.38 -4.59 -1.91
C ASN A 125 13.17 -5.11 -2.69
N ARG A 126 11.97 -4.62 -2.35
CA ARG A 126 10.73 -4.98 -3.04
C ARG A 126 10.33 -4.00 -4.17
N ASN A 127 11.18 -3.07 -4.57
CA ASN A 127 10.80 -1.98 -5.50
C ASN A 127 10.35 -2.49 -6.88
N ASN A 128 10.80 -3.69 -7.26
CA ASN A 128 10.43 -4.32 -8.52
C ASN A 128 9.11 -5.12 -8.43
N ILE A 129 8.50 -5.20 -7.25
CA ILE A 129 7.21 -5.85 -7.03
C ILE A 129 6.12 -4.78 -6.97
N GLU A 130 5.13 -4.85 -7.86
CA GLU A 130 3.99 -3.95 -7.94
C GLU A 130 2.68 -4.67 -7.63
N PHE A 131 1.78 -4.00 -6.91
CA PHE A 131 0.44 -4.49 -6.61
C PHE A 131 -0.60 -3.63 -7.35
N ILE A 132 -1.51 -4.27 -8.07
CA ILE A 132 -2.66 -3.64 -8.73
C ILE A 132 -3.93 -4.08 -8.01
N MET A 133 -4.72 -3.11 -7.53
CA MET A 133 -6.00 -3.41 -6.90
C MET A 133 -7.08 -3.66 -7.95
N GLY A 134 -7.62 -4.87 -7.96
CA GLY A 134 -8.82 -5.26 -8.70
C GLY A 134 -10.09 -4.63 -8.13
N SER A 135 -11.13 -4.54 -8.95
CA SER A 135 -12.40 -3.94 -8.57
C SER A 135 -13.53 -4.45 -9.47
N GLY A 136 -13.95 -5.70 -9.28
CA GLY A 136 -15.10 -6.24 -9.98
C GLY A 136 -15.54 -7.59 -9.47
N THR A 137 -16.40 -8.24 -10.24
CA THR A 137 -16.61 -9.70 -10.19
C THR A 137 -15.34 -10.42 -10.66
N TRP A 138 -15.32 -11.75 -10.56
CA TRP A 138 -14.15 -12.51 -10.98
C TRP A 138 -13.95 -12.45 -12.50
N GLU A 139 -15.04 -12.40 -13.26
CA GLU A 139 -15.03 -12.23 -14.72
C GLU A 139 -14.48 -10.87 -15.11
N GLU A 140 -14.93 -9.80 -14.43
CA GLU A 140 -14.48 -8.43 -14.69
C GLU A 140 -12.99 -8.26 -14.38
N ASP A 141 -12.54 -8.78 -13.24
CA ASP A 141 -11.13 -8.71 -12.84
C ASP A 141 -10.23 -9.53 -13.79
N LEU A 142 -10.70 -10.71 -14.24
CA LEU A 142 -9.99 -11.52 -15.22
C LEU A 142 -9.91 -10.85 -16.60
N ALA A 143 -11.02 -10.33 -17.10
CA ALA A 143 -11.05 -9.61 -18.37
C ALA A 143 -10.15 -8.36 -18.32
N ASN A 144 -10.15 -7.65 -17.18
CA ASN A 144 -9.28 -6.51 -16.96
C ASN A 144 -7.79 -6.93 -16.92
N PHE A 145 -7.45 -8.00 -16.22
CA PHE A 145 -6.09 -8.57 -16.22
C PHE A 145 -5.60 -8.86 -17.65
N ILE A 146 -6.42 -9.53 -18.47
CA ILE A 146 -6.07 -9.85 -19.85
C ILE A 146 -5.88 -8.59 -20.69
N SER A 147 -6.76 -7.60 -20.53
CA SER A 147 -6.69 -6.32 -21.23
C SER A 147 -5.45 -5.50 -20.83
N LEU A 148 -5.03 -5.57 -19.56
CA LEU A 148 -3.86 -4.88 -19.05
C LEU A 148 -2.54 -5.56 -19.45
N TYR A 149 -2.55 -6.87 -19.72
CA TYR A 149 -1.34 -7.66 -19.93
C TYR A 149 -0.34 -7.05 -20.91
N PRO A 150 -0.74 -6.55 -22.10
CA PRO A 150 0.20 -5.94 -23.05
C PRO A 150 1.00 -4.75 -22.47
N ASN A 151 0.41 -3.99 -21.52
CA ASN A 151 1.07 -2.84 -20.89
C ASN A 151 2.12 -3.27 -19.85
N TYR A 152 2.06 -4.51 -19.38
CA TYR A 152 2.96 -5.10 -18.40
C TYR A 152 3.82 -6.22 -18.99
N ALA A 153 3.76 -6.45 -20.31
CA ALA A 153 4.53 -7.49 -20.99
C ALA A 153 6.05 -7.31 -20.82
N ASN A 154 6.52 -6.10 -20.46
CA ASN A 154 7.92 -5.83 -20.14
C ASN A 154 8.35 -6.30 -18.73
N ARG A 155 7.41 -6.75 -17.88
CA ARG A 155 7.69 -7.31 -16.56
C ARG A 155 8.11 -8.77 -16.70
N ASN A 156 8.88 -9.32 -15.76
CA ASN A 156 9.18 -10.76 -15.75
C ASN A 156 7.93 -11.59 -15.42
N ILE A 157 7.10 -11.10 -14.48
CA ILE A 157 5.89 -11.78 -14.01
C ILE A 157 4.75 -10.77 -13.99
N PHE A 158 3.63 -11.09 -14.64
CA PHE A 158 2.36 -10.42 -14.40
C PHE A 158 1.26 -11.45 -14.15
N THR A 159 0.63 -11.36 -12.98
CA THR A 159 -0.25 -12.42 -12.48
C THR A 159 -1.53 -11.89 -11.83
N LEU A 160 -2.57 -12.70 -11.78
CA LEU A 160 -3.84 -12.42 -11.11
C LEU A 160 -4.12 -13.48 -10.03
N GLN A 161 -4.55 -13.02 -8.86
CA GLN A 161 -5.19 -13.85 -7.84
C GLN A 161 -6.69 -13.52 -7.80
N HIS A 162 -7.52 -14.56 -7.81
CA HIS A 162 -8.94 -14.44 -7.48
C HIS A 162 -9.08 -14.34 -5.97
N ASN A 163 -9.89 -13.41 -5.48
CA ASN A 163 -10.00 -13.16 -4.03
C ASN A 163 -11.10 -14.01 -3.38
N TYR A 164 -11.17 -14.04 -2.04
CA TYR A 164 -12.14 -14.88 -1.34
C TYR A 164 -13.61 -14.55 -1.69
N LEU A 165 -13.95 -13.32 -2.10
CA LEU A 165 -15.31 -12.97 -2.51
C LEU A 165 -15.68 -13.61 -3.85
N HIS A 166 -14.70 -13.80 -4.74
CA HIS A 166 -14.89 -14.43 -6.05
C HIS A 166 -15.30 -15.90 -5.94
N VAL A 167 -14.89 -16.57 -4.87
CA VAL A 167 -15.17 -17.99 -4.61
C VAL A 167 -16.17 -18.19 -3.46
N SER A 168 -16.92 -17.14 -3.10
CA SER A 168 -17.91 -17.21 -2.03
C SER A 168 -19.09 -18.12 -2.36
N ALA A 169 -19.87 -18.51 -1.35
CA ALA A 169 -21.02 -19.39 -1.53
C ALA A 169 -21.98 -18.88 -2.61
N GLY A 170 -22.32 -19.73 -3.57
CA GLY A 170 -23.15 -19.40 -4.73
C GLY A 170 -22.38 -18.78 -5.90
N SER A 171 -21.06 -18.72 -5.84
CA SER A 171 -20.23 -18.38 -7.00
C SER A 171 -20.32 -19.50 -8.04
N THR A 172 -20.20 -19.13 -9.31
CA THR A 172 -20.16 -20.07 -10.45
C THR A 172 -18.74 -20.26 -10.98
N ILE A 173 -17.73 -19.67 -10.35
CA ILE A 173 -16.36 -19.66 -10.87
C ILE A 173 -15.82 -21.09 -11.04
N ASP A 174 -16.10 -21.98 -10.11
CA ASP A 174 -15.66 -23.37 -10.15
C ASP A 174 -16.44 -24.23 -11.16
N ASP A 175 -17.61 -23.79 -11.61
CA ASP A 175 -18.37 -24.44 -12.70
C ASP A 175 -17.76 -24.16 -14.08
N VAL A 176 -17.24 -22.94 -14.30
CA VAL A 176 -16.96 -22.43 -15.65
C VAL A 176 -15.51 -21.99 -15.90
N TYR A 177 -14.73 -21.69 -14.86
CA TYR A 177 -13.37 -21.15 -15.03
C TYR A 177 -12.40 -22.14 -15.68
N PHE A 178 -12.66 -23.44 -15.53
CA PHE A 178 -11.87 -24.53 -16.11
C PHE A 178 -12.58 -25.24 -17.27
N ASP A 179 -13.76 -24.78 -17.72
CA ASP A 179 -14.50 -25.39 -18.83
C ASP A 179 -14.03 -24.83 -20.20
N PRO A 180 -13.45 -25.65 -21.09
CA PRO A 180 -13.00 -25.19 -22.41
C PRO A 180 -14.16 -24.79 -23.35
N ASN A 181 -15.41 -25.10 -23.00
CA ASN A 181 -16.59 -24.75 -23.78
C ASN A 181 -17.32 -23.51 -23.24
N TYR A 182 -16.86 -22.93 -22.14
CA TYR A 182 -17.45 -21.71 -21.60
C TYR A 182 -17.24 -20.55 -22.58
N ALA A 183 -18.32 -19.81 -22.86
CA ALA A 183 -18.30 -18.73 -23.85
C ALA A 183 -17.74 -17.40 -23.30
N GLY A 184 -17.57 -17.29 -21.98
CA GLY A 184 -16.96 -16.14 -21.31
C GLY A 184 -15.47 -16.33 -21.05
N THR A 185 -14.84 -15.30 -20.48
CA THR A 185 -13.41 -15.31 -20.17
C THR A 185 -13.10 -16.29 -19.04
N ASN A 186 -12.06 -17.10 -19.21
CA ASN A 186 -11.65 -18.09 -18.21
C ASN A 186 -10.13 -18.40 -18.25
N ILE A 187 -9.70 -19.51 -17.67
CA ILE A 187 -8.27 -19.86 -17.59
C ILE A 187 -7.63 -20.09 -18.97
N PHE A 188 -8.40 -20.46 -20.00
CA PHE A 188 -7.87 -20.69 -21.34
C PHE A 188 -7.48 -19.38 -22.04
N ASP A 189 -8.06 -18.25 -21.66
CA ASP A 189 -7.60 -16.94 -22.11
C ASP A 189 -6.24 -16.57 -21.48
N VAL A 190 -5.99 -17.00 -20.24
CA VAL A 190 -4.67 -16.86 -19.61
C VAL A 190 -3.63 -17.73 -20.34
N LEU A 191 -3.99 -18.95 -20.72
CA LEU A 191 -3.13 -19.80 -21.57
C LEU A 191 -2.85 -19.17 -22.95
N ALA A 192 -3.82 -18.47 -23.52
CA ALA A 192 -3.60 -17.75 -24.77
C ALA A 192 -2.58 -16.63 -24.60
N LEU A 193 -2.61 -15.91 -23.47
CA LEU A 193 -1.58 -14.93 -23.12
C LEU A 193 -0.21 -15.57 -22.95
N GLU A 194 -0.09 -16.73 -22.29
CA GLU A 194 1.18 -17.44 -22.19
C GLU A 194 1.80 -17.75 -23.56
N THR A 195 0.95 -18.16 -24.50
CA THR A 195 1.38 -18.44 -25.88
C THR A 195 1.82 -17.16 -26.61
N GLN A 196 1.14 -16.05 -26.33
CA GLN A 196 1.45 -14.75 -26.93
C GLN A 196 2.71 -14.10 -26.34
N TYR A 197 3.01 -14.39 -25.08
CA TYR A 197 4.05 -13.74 -24.28
C TYR A 197 5.00 -14.79 -23.66
N PRO A 198 5.77 -15.53 -24.49
CA PRO A 198 6.55 -16.69 -24.05
C PRO A 198 7.74 -16.33 -23.14
N ASP A 199 8.18 -15.07 -23.15
CA ASP A 199 9.28 -14.59 -22.29
C ASP A 199 8.80 -14.24 -20.87
N ASN A 200 7.48 -14.12 -20.67
CA ASN A 200 6.90 -13.83 -19.36
C ASN A 200 6.67 -15.13 -18.57
N THR A 201 6.93 -15.08 -17.28
CA THR A 201 6.62 -16.18 -16.35
C THR A 201 5.21 -15.98 -15.78
N PHE A 202 4.36 -17.00 -15.94
CA PHE A 202 3.00 -17.00 -15.40
C PHE A 202 2.96 -17.79 -14.09
N VAL A 203 2.34 -17.18 -13.09
CA VAL A 203 2.10 -17.77 -11.78
C VAL A 203 0.60 -17.91 -11.61
N TYR A 204 0.14 -19.05 -11.12
CA TYR A 204 -1.26 -19.30 -10.83
C TYR A 204 -1.45 -19.29 -9.32
N TRP A 205 -2.66 -18.96 -8.88
CA TRP A 205 -2.97 -18.76 -7.47
C TRP A 205 -4.25 -19.49 -7.11
N THR A 206 -4.24 -20.23 -6.01
CA THR A 206 -5.51 -20.52 -5.32
C THR A 206 -6.08 -19.22 -4.75
N SER A 207 -7.39 -19.15 -4.58
CA SER A 207 -8.03 -18.01 -3.92
C SER A 207 -7.73 -17.99 -2.42
N SER A 208 -7.62 -16.80 -1.84
CA SER A 208 -7.52 -16.63 -0.39
C SER A 208 -8.77 -17.18 0.31
N LEU A 209 -8.64 -17.57 1.58
CA LEU A 209 -9.75 -18.09 2.37
C LEU A 209 -10.21 -17.06 3.41
N ALA A 210 -11.52 -16.99 3.62
CA ALA A 210 -12.11 -16.32 4.78
C ALA A 210 -12.80 -17.34 5.68
N ARG A 211 -12.95 -17.04 6.96
CA ARG A 211 -13.59 -17.98 7.91
C ARG A 211 -15.04 -18.30 7.56
N THR A 212 -15.78 -17.31 7.06
CA THR A 212 -17.16 -17.48 6.55
C THR A 212 -17.21 -17.97 5.11
N VAL A 213 -16.07 -18.06 4.41
CA VAL A 213 -15.98 -18.39 2.98
C VAL A 213 -15.25 -19.72 2.72
N GLY A 214 -14.98 -20.52 3.76
CA GLY A 214 -14.69 -21.94 3.61
C GLY A 214 -15.93 -22.69 3.15
N THR A 215 -16.29 -22.56 1.88
CA THR A 215 -17.51 -23.13 1.28
C THR A 215 -17.14 -24.27 0.34
N GLN A 216 -18.16 -25.00 -0.12
CA GLN A 216 -17.98 -26.01 -1.16
C GLN A 216 -17.36 -25.40 -2.42
N ASP A 217 -17.87 -24.24 -2.86
CA ASP A 217 -17.42 -23.57 -4.09
C ASP A 217 -15.95 -23.09 -3.96
N ALA A 218 -15.56 -22.56 -2.80
CA ALA A 218 -14.17 -22.18 -2.54
C ALA A 218 -13.22 -23.38 -2.53
N GLN A 219 -13.61 -24.46 -1.86
CA GLN A 219 -12.85 -25.71 -1.85
C GLN A 219 -12.73 -26.28 -3.27
N SER A 220 -13.85 -26.34 -4.00
CA SER A 220 -13.93 -26.81 -5.38
C SER A 220 -13.01 -26.02 -6.31
N PHE A 221 -13.09 -24.69 -6.30
CA PHE A 221 -12.22 -23.83 -7.09
C PHE A 221 -10.74 -24.06 -6.80
N ASN A 222 -10.35 -24.08 -5.52
CA ASN A 222 -8.95 -24.24 -5.11
C ASN A 222 -8.41 -25.63 -5.47
N ASP A 223 -9.21 -26.68 -5.30
CA ASP A 223 -8.83 -28.05 -5.67
C ASP A 223 -8.72 -28.21 -7.19
N GLN A 224 -9.61 -27.58 -7.95
CA GLN A 224 -9.50 -27.52 -9.41
C GLN A 224 -8.25 -26.76 -9.85
N MET A 225 -7.93 -25.62 -9.24
CA MET A 225 -6.70 -24.87 -9.53
C MET A 225 -5.44 -25.70 -9.24
N ARG A 226 -5.39 -26.40 -8.10
CA ARG A 226 -4.29 -27.32 -7.76
C ARG A 226 -4.15 -28.45 -8.77
N SER A 227 -5.26 -29.09 -9.12
CA SER A 227 -5.29 -30.18 -10.10
C SER A 227 -4.86 -29.72 -11.49
N TRP A 228 -5.37 -28.57 -11.93
CA TRP A 228 -5.11 -28.00 -13.24
C TRP A 228 -3.65 -27.57 -13.39
N THR A 229 -3.10 -26.86 -12.40
CA THR A 229 -1.69 -26.44 -12.42
C THR A 229 -0.74 -27.63 -12.39
N SER A 230 -1.03 -28.66 -11.58
CA SER A 230 -0.27 -29.91 -11.56
C SER A 230 -0.30 -30.62 -12.93
N THR A 231 -1.49 -30.76 -13.52
CA THR A 231 -1.68 -31.42 -14.82
C THR A 231 -0.97 -30.67 -15.95
N ASN A 232 -0.97 -29.35 -15.91
CA ASN A 232 -0.39 -28.49 -16.95
C ASN A 232 1.04 -28.03 -16.61
N GLN A 233 1.65 -28.56 -15.55
CA GLN A 233 3.02 -28.24 -15.10
C GLN A 233 3.25 -26.74 -14.90
N LYS A 234 2.30 -26.07 -14.27
CA LYS A 234 2.31 -24.62 -14.00
C LYS A 234 2.80 -24.30 -12.60
N ILE A 235 3.34 -23.10 -12.45
CA ILE A 235 3.74 -22.58 -11.14
C ILE A 235 2.48 -22.22 -10.36
N LEU A 236 2.30 -22.82 -9.18
CA LEU A 236 1.21 -22.49 -8.27
C LEU A 236 1.76 -21.81 -7.01
N LEU A 237 1.24 -20.63 -6.67
CA LEU A 237 1.29 -20.07 -5.33
C LEU A 237 -0.01 -20.40 -4.59
N ASP A 238 0.04 -21.40 -3.73
CA ASP A 238 -1.13 -21.98 -3.05
C ASP A 238 -1.45 -21.20 -1.76
N VAL A 239 -1.93 -19.97 -1.95
CA VAL A 239 -2.37 -19.09 -0.85
C VAL A 239 -3.37 -19.76 0.08
N ALA A 240 -4.33 -20.52 -0.46
CA ALA A 240 -5.34 -21.22 0.33
C ALA A 240 -4.70 -22.23 1.28
N ASP A 241 -3.71 -22.99 0.81
CA ASP A 241 -2.95 -23.95 1.61
C ASP A 241 -2.10 -23.24 2.68
N ILE A 242 -1.39 -22.16 2.31
CA ILE A 242 -0.56 -21.36 3.23
C ILE A 242 -1.40 -20.76 4.37
N GLU A 243 -2.61 -20.30 4.06
CA GLU A 243 -3.54 -19.69 5.03
C GLU A 243 -4.26 -20.72 5.90
N SER A 244 -4.50 -21.93 5.39
CA SER A 244 -5.25 -22.98 6.08
C SER A 244 -4.37 -23.99 6.82
N HIS A 245 -3.05 -23.84 6.82
CA HIS A 245 -2.14 -24.71 7.56
C HIS A 245 -1.23 -23.96 8.52
N ARG A 246 -1.17 -24.46 9.75
CA ARG A 246 -0.23 -24.01 10.77
C ARG A 246 1.20 -24.42 10.46
N PRO A 247 2.22 -23.83 11.13
CA PRO A 247 3.62 -24.19 10.87
C PRO A 247 3.95 -25.64 11.24
N ASP A 248 3.14 -26.28 12.09
CA ASP A 248 3.24 -27.71 12.44
C ASP A 248 2.56 -28.64 11.42
N GLY A 249 1.98 -28.08 10.36
CA GLY A 249 1.24 -28.82 9.32
C GLY A 249 -0.22 -29.11 9.69
N SER A 250 -0.72 -28.66 10.84
CA SER A 250 -2.13 -28.87 11.20
C SER A 250 -3.05 -28.00 10.33
N ALA A 251 -4.05 -28.64 9.72
CA ALA A 251 -5.04 -27.97 8.89
C ALA A 251 -6.11 -27.26 9.73
N CYS A 252 -6.56 -26.11 9.24
CA CYS A 252 -7.64 -25.31 9.77
C CYS A 252 -8.88 -25.48 8.90
N ARG A 253 -9.91 -26.10 9.48
CA ARG A 253 -11.19 -26.39 8.81
C ARG A 253 -12.36 -25.87 9.63
N ASN A 254 -13.44 -25.50 8.95
CA ASN A 254 -14.70 -25.16 9.63
C ASN A 254 -15.47 -26.42 10.05
N SER A 255 -16.64 -26.25 10.67
CA SER A 255 -17.49 -27.35 11.14
C SER A 255 -18.02 -28.26 10.01
N GLN A 256 -18.00 -27.78 8.77
CA GLN A 256 -18.41 -28.53 7.58
C GLN A 256 -17.24 -29.28 6.93
N GLY A 257 -16.01 -29.09 7.43
CA GLY A 257 -14.80 -29.74 6.92
C GLY A 257 -14.10 -28.99 5.80
N TYR A 258 -14.55 -27.80 5.41
CA TYR A 258 -13.89 -26.98 4.39
C TYR A 258 -12.70 -26.21 4.95
N GLU A 259 -11.67 -26.02 4.13
CA GLU A 259 -10.49 -25.20 4.47
C GLU A 259 -10.91 -23.77 4.79
N VAL A 260 -10.34 -23.23 5.87
CA VAL A 260 -10.49 -21.83 6.25
C VAL A 260 -9.15 -21.28 6.71
N ILE A 261 -8.97 -19.97 6.59
CA ILE A 261 -7.82 -19.30 7.20
C ILE A 261 -7.72 -19.65 8.71
N CYS A 262 -6.52 -20.00 9.14
CA CYS A 262 -6.24 -20.28 10.54
C CYS A 262 -6.50 -19.03 11.40
N LEU A 263 -7.14 -19.23 12.57
CA LEU A 263 -7.52 -18.12 13.45
C LEU A 263 -6.32 -17.39 14.05
N ASP A 264 -5.13 -18.00 14.08
CA ASP A 264 -3.88 -17.34 14.46
C ASP A 264 -3.32 -16.43 13.34
N TYR A 265 -3.92 -16.41 12.15
CA TYR A 265 -3.51 -15.59 11.01
C TYR A 265 -4.46 -14.43 10.71
N THR A 266 -5.61 -14.39 11.38
CA THR A 266 -6.59 -13.31 11.25
C THR A 266 -7.25 -13.02 12.58
N THR A 267 -7.67 -11.78 12.79
CA THR A 267 -8.40 -11.37 13.99
C THR A 267 -9.89 -11.29 13.74
N GLU A 268 -10.30 -11.47 12.48
CA GLU A 268 -11.68 -11.42 12.10
C GLU A 268 -12.29 -12.78 12.44
N THR A 269 -13.17 -12.80 13.45
CA THR A 269 -13.88 -14.01 13.86
C THR A 269 -14.71 -14.60 12.72
N GLU A 270 -15.15 -13.76 11.79
CA GLU A 270 -16.02 -14.09 10.65
C GLU A 270 -15.41 -13.73 9.29
N GLY A 271 -14.24 -13.07 9.24
CA GLY A 271 -13.69 -12.48 8.02
C GLY A 271 -12.46 -13.20 7.45
N GLY A 272 -11.81 -12.56 6.49
CA GLY A 272 -10.73 -13.12 5.66
C GLY A 272 -9.54 -12.20 5.44
N HIS A 273 -9.52 -11.01 6.04
CA HIS A 273 -8.36 -10.14 5.90
C HIS A 273 -7.21 -10.62 6.79
N LEU A 274 -6.02 -10.74 6.19
CA LEU A 274 -4.76 -10.99 6.90
C LEU A 274 -4.26 -9.76 7.68
N GLY A 275 -4.98 -8.63 7.61
CA GLY A 275 -4.48 -7.31 8.02
C GLY A 275 -4.24 -7.17 9.52
N SER A 276 -4.97 -7.93 10.32
CA SER A 276 -5.03 -7.69 11.76
C SER A 276 -4.09 -8.58 12.58
N VAL A 277 -3.53 -9.66 12.02
CA VAL A 277 -2.41 -10.41 12.63
C VAL A 277 -1.21 -10.41 11.70
N SER A 278 -0.02 -10.07 12.21
CA SER A 278 1.17 -10.01 11.36
C SER A 278 1.60 -11.37 10.79
N ALA A 279 1.28 -12.48 11.46
CA ALA A 279 1.72 -13.82 11.04
C ALA A 279 1.22 -14.22 9.64
N GLY A 280 -0.07 -14.03 9.34
CA GLY A 280 -0.66 -14.44 8.06
C GLY A 280 0.00 -13.75 6.87
N LYS A 281 0.04 -12.42 6.88
CA LYS A 281 0.65 -11.63 5.80
C LYS A 281 2.16 -11.85 5.66
N ILE A 282 2.88 -12.04 6.77
CA ILE A 282 4.32 -12.33 6.73
C ILE A 282 4.58 -13.72 6.12
N ARG A 283 3.75 -14.72 6.42
CA ARG A 283 3.88 -16.07 5.83
C ARG A 283 3.75 -16.04 4.31
N ILE A 284 2.73 -15.37 3.77
CA ILE A 284 2.56 -15.27 2.32
C ILE A 284 3.69 -14.45 1.70
N ALA A 285 4.10 -13.35 2.32
CA ALA A 285 5.23 -12.56 1.82
C ALA A 285 6.53 -13.38 1.77
N LYS A 286 6.81 -14.20 2.79
CA LYS A 286 7.92 -15.15 2.80
C LYS A 286 7.80 -16.18 1.66
N ALA A 287 6.60 -16.73 1.45
CA ALA A 287 6.33 -17.65 0.34
C ALA A 287 6.55 -17.00 -1.04
N MET A 288 6.16 -15.74 -1.23
CA MET A 288 6.44 -15.01 -2.47
C MET A 288 7.95 -14.85 -2.71
N TRP A 289 8.75 -14.55 -1.68
CA TRP A 289 10.20 -14.49 -1.84
C TRP A 289 10.82 -15.85 -2.15
N VAL A 290 10.32 -16.93 -1.56
CA VAL A 290 10.71 -18.31 -1.92
C VAL A 290 10.39 -18.59 -3.39
N MET A 291 9.18 -18.23 -3.83
CA MET A 291 8.76 -18.35 -5.22
C MET A 291 9.69 -17.59 -6.18
N LEU A 292 9.97 -16.31 -5.89
CA LEU A 292 10.86 -15.49 -6.71
C LEU A 292 12.29 -16.02 -6.74
N ALA A 293 12.81 -16.49 -5.60
CA ALA A 293 14.11 -17.14 -5.56
C ALA A 293 14.15 -18.39 -6.43
N GLN A 294 13.11 -19.23 -6.37
CA GLN A 294 13.01 -20.44 -7.20
C GLN A 294 12.83 -20.12 -8.69
N ILE A 295 12.03 -19.11 -9.06
CA ILE A 295 11.92 -18.61 -10.43
C ILE A 295 13.28 -18.08 -10.94
N SER A 296 14.08 -17.46 -10.07
CA SER A 296 15.45 -17.02 -10.39
C SER A 296 16.48 -18.16 -10.41
N GLY A 297 16.04 -19.38 -10.14
CA GLY A 297 16.79 -20.61 -10.31
C GLY A 297 17.33 -21.27 -9.06
N TRP A 298 16.86 -20.84 -7.89
CA TRP A 298 17.20 -21.51 -6.66
C TRP A 298 16.47 -22.85 -6.54
N VAL A 299 17.20 -23.92 -6.20
CA VAL A 299 16.61 -25.21 -5.82
C VAL A 299 16.97 -25.51 -4.36
N PRO A 300 15.99 -25.55 -3.44
CA PRO A 300 16.24 -25.84 -2.03
C PRO A 300 17.00 -27.15 -1.82
N GLY A 301 17.94 -27.17 -0.87
CA GLY A 301 18.73 -28.36 -0.54
C GLY A 301 19.87 -28.69 -1.54
N THR A 302 19.99 -27.95 -2.64
CA THR A 302 21.17 -28.05 -3.52
C THR A 302 22.24 -27.06 -3.09
N THR A 303 23.50 -27.51 -3.02
CA THR A 303 24.63 -26.61 -2.83
C THR A 303 24.81 -25.79 -4.11
N PRO A 304 25.06 -24.46 -4.04
CA PRO A 304 25.30 -23.68 -5.25
C PRO A 304 26.44 -24.32 -6.04
N LEU A 305 26.23 -24.63 -7.33
CA LEU A 305 27.37 -24.89 -8.20
C LEU A 305 28.24 -23.63 -8.14
N PRO A 306 29.55 -23.74 -7.86
CA PRO A 306 30.43 -22.57 -7.94
C PRO A 306 30.25 -21.98 -9.33
N THR A 307 29.79 -20.73 -9.38
CA THR A 307 29.74 -19.96 -10.62
C THR A 307 31.15 -20.02 -11.21
N ALA A 308 31.27 -20.64 -12.38
CA ALA A 308 32.49 -20.60 -13.16
C ALA A 308 32.79 -19.12 -13.44
N THR A 309 33.68 -18.55 -12.64
CA THR A 309 34.32 -17.29 -12.92
C THR A 309 35.21 -17.55 -14.13
N THR A 310 34.67 -17.36 -15.33
CA THR A 310 35.49 -17.19 -16.53
C THR A 310 36.24 -15.86 -16.38
N LEU A 311 37.31 -15.88 -15.59
CA LEU A 311 38.42 -14.96 -15.79
C LEU A 311 38.89 -15.18 -17.25
N PRO A 312 39.05 -14.13 -18.08
CA PRO A 312 39.86 -14.25 -19.27
C PRO A 312 41.29 -14.50 -18.80
N THR A 313 41.75 -15.72 -19.01
CA THR A 313 43.15 -16.11 -18.87
C THR A 313 43.94 -15.39 -19.95
N SER A 314 44.96 -14.64 -19.50
CA SER A 314 46.01 -14.08 -20.34
C SER A 314 46.62 -15.17 -21.23
N LEU A 315 46.56 -14.98 -22.54
CA LEU A 315 47.28 -15.77 -23.54
C LEU A 315 48.80 -15.73 -23.27
N PRO A 316 49.53 -16.85 -23.50
CA PRO A 316 50.95 -16.94 -23.24
C PRO A 316 51.78 -16.16 -24.28
N THR A 317 52.83 -15.53 -23.77
CA THR A 317 53.84 -14.77 -24.50
C THR A 317 54.83 -15.68 -25.23
N ASN A 318 55.17 -15.31 -26.48
CA ASN A 318 56.42 -15.69 -27.14
C ASN A 318 57.16 -14.40 -27.55
N GLN A 319 58.26 -14.10 -26.87
CA GLN A 319 59.37 -13.23 -27.33
C GLN A 319 60.33 -14.07 -28.22
N PRO A 320 61.35 -13.52 -28.94
CA PRO A 320 62.21 -12.34 -28.65
C PRO A 320 62.50 -11.44 -29.92
N THR A 321 63.25 -10.32 -29.94
CA THR A 321 64.64 -10.04 -29.50
C THR A 321 65.03 -8.55 -29.74
N LEU A 322 65.91 -8.00 -28.86
CA LEU A 322 66.97 -6.94 -29.06
C LEU A 322 66.51 -5.48 -29.33
N LEU A 323 67.05 -4.37 -28.76
CA LEU A 323 68.21 -4.01 -27.91
C LEU A 323 67.91 -2.61 -27.24
N PRO A 324 68.69 -2.16 -26.22
CA PRO A 324 68.31 -1.11 -25.26
C PRO A 324 69.04 0.24 -25.43
N THR A 325 68.81 1.14 -24.44
CA THR A 325 69.57 2.35 -23.99
C THR A 325 68.95 3.72 -24.40
N ASN A 326 68.90 4.81 -23.62
CA ASN A 326 69.61 5.29 -22.42
C ASN A 326 68.80 6.38 -21.65
N GLN A 327 68.86 6.30 -20.31
CA GLN A 327 68.94 7.33 -19.24
C GLN A 327 68.08 8.63 -19.12
N PRO A 328 67.94 9.17 -17.88
CA PRO A 328 66.94 10.16 -17.45
C PRO A 328 67.54 11.55 -17.14
N THR A 329 66.70 12.56 -16.83
CA THR A 329 66.77 13.45 -15.63
C THR A 329 66.04 14.79 -15.83
N LEU A 330 65.30 15.22 -14.78
CA LEU A 330 65.41 16.51 -14.05
C LEU A 330 64.05 16.99 -13.51
N GLN A 331 64.07 17.35 -12.22
CA GLN A 331 62.99 17.96 -11.42
C GLN A 331 63.45 19.41 -11.04
N PRO A 332 62.71 20.20 -10.23
CA PRO A 332 61.81 21.30 -10.60
C PRO A 332 62.28 22.72 -10.14
N THR A 333 61.65 23.82 -10.59
CA THR A 333 61.81 25.16 -9.95
C THR A 333 60.56 26.07 -9.97
N SER A 334 60.01 26.28 -8.76
CA SER A 334 59.65 27.55 -8.07
C SER A 334 58.94 28.76 -8.76
N ARG A 335 57.67 28.98 -8.32
CA ARG A 335 57.10 30.16 -7.58
C ARG A 335 56.73 31.48 -8.34
N PRO A 336 55.93 32.42 -7.74
CA PRO A 336 54.54 32.73 -8.15
C PRO A 336 54.26 34.22 -8.49
N THR A 337 53.09 34.57 -9.04
CA THR A 337 52.58 35.95 -9.08
C THR A 337 51.04 36.08 -8.95
N THR A 338 50.61 36.72 -7.86
CA THR A 338 49.56 37.77 -7.68
C THR A 338 48.13 37.59 -8.23
N GLN A 339 47.17 37.46 -7.28
CA GLN A 339 45.72 37.77 -7.32
C GLN A 339 45.47 39.32 -7.26
N PRO A 340 44.22 39.89 -7.26
CA PRO A 340 42.86 39.31 -7.38
C PRO A 340 41.80 40.13 -8.20
N THR A 341 40.66 39.51 -8.52
CA THR A 341 39.26 40.01 -8.31
C THR A 341 38.24 38.88 -8.60
N THR A 342 37.59 38.32 -7.57
CA THR A 342 36.18 38.50 -7.14
C THR A 342 35.07 38.09 -8.13
N GLN A 343 34.58 36.84 -8.03
CA GLN A 343 33.16 36.52 -7.78
C GLN A 343 32.96 34.99 -7.59
N PRO A 344 32.42 34.54 -6.44
CA PRO A 344 31.83 33.21 -6.30
C PRO A 344 30.32 33.26 -6.51
N THR A 345 29.78 32.46 -7.43
CA THR A 345 28.35 32.11 -7.40
C THR A 345 28.12 31.10 -6.29
N SER A 346 27.62 31.60 -5.17
CA SER A 346 27.09 30.84 -4.05
C SER A 346 25.96 29.92 -4.52
N MET A 347 26.10 28.61 -4.30
CA MET A 347 24.95 27.74 -4.08
C MET A 347 24.16 28.26 -2.87
N PRO A 348 22.83 28.33 -2.90
CA PRO A 348 22.06 28.62 -1.71
C PRO A 348 22.08 27.38 -0.80
N THR A 349 22.94 27.39 0.21
CA THR A 349 22.68 26.65 1.45
C THR A 349 21.43 27.26 2.08
N VAL A 350 20.33 26.51 2.09
CA VAL A 350 19.17 26.84 2.92
C VAL A 350 19.63 26.70 4.38
N GLN A 351 20.01 27.83 4.98
CA GLN A 351 20.08 27.94 6.44
C GLN A 351 18.69 27.62 7.01
N PRO A 352 18.60 26.98 8.19
CA PRO A 352 17.34 26.92 8.93
C PRO A 352 16.91 28.36 9.16
N THR A 353 15.78 28.76 8.58
CA THR A 353 15.18 30.05 8.91
C THR A 353 14.87 30.01 10.41
N ASN A 354 15.47 30.95 11.15
CA ASN A 354 15.00 31.32 12.48
C ASN A 354 13.50 31.58 12.35
N ARG A 355 12.68 30.63 12.79
CA ARG A 355 11.24 30.78 12.84
C ARG A 355 10.96 31.86 13.87
N PRO A 356 10.41 33.02 13.50
CA PRO A 356 9.96 33.97 14.51
C PRO A 356 8.82 33.29 15.26
N SER A 357 9.04 33.07 16.56
CA SER A 357 8.04 32.66 17.55
C SER A 357 7.05 33.80 17.83
N GLY A 358 6.48 34.39 16.78
CA GLY A 358 5.36 35.33 16.86
C GLY A 358 4.10 34.60 16.43
N GLY A 359 3.10 34.51 17.32
CA GLY A 359 1.88 33.73 17.15
C GLY A 359 1.09 34.11 15.90
N ARG A 360 1.36 33.41 14.79
CA ARG A 360 0.57 33.51 13.57
C ARG A 360 -0.57 32.49 13.66
N THR A 361 -1.79 33.00 13.85
CA THR A 361 -3.00 32.19 13.65
C THR A 361 -3.08 31.78 12.19
N ILE A 362 -3.11 30.47 11.91
CA ILE A 362 -3.38 29.92 10.57
C ILE A 362 -4.69 29.15 10.71
N VAL A 363 -5.74 29.58 10.00
CA VAL A 363 -7.01 28.84 9.96
C VAL A 363 -7.20 28.31 8.55
N ILE A 364 -7.28 26.99 8.44
CA ILE A 364 -7.53 26.29 7.18
C ILE A 364 -8.94 25.73 7.24
N ASN A 365 -9.81 26.24 6.38
CA ASN A 365 -11.24 25.94 6.34
C ASN A 365 -11.70 25.69 4.89
N GLN A 366 -13.00 25.68 4.65
CA GLN A 366 -13.59 25.48 3.32
C GLN A 366 -13.09 26.46 2.24
N ASP A 367 -12.78 27.70 2.61
CA ASP A 367 -12.33 28.75 1.67
C ASP A 367 -10.88 28.51 1.23
N SER A 368 -10.11 27.84 2.08
CA SER A 368 -8.69 27.55 1.85
C SER A 368 -8.45 26.52 0.75
N ILE A 369 -9.44 25.71 0.41
CA ILE A 369 -9.31 24.61 -0.56
C ILE A 369 -8.89 25.12 -1.94
N SER A 370 -9.42 26.28 -2.34
CA SER A 370 -9.13 26.91 -3.64
C SER A 370 -7.69 27.45 -3.76
N LEU A 371 -6.99 27.59 -2.63
CA LEU A 371 -5.60 28.06 -2.58
C LEU A 371 -4.61 26.97 -3.00
N TYR A 372 -4.98 25.69 -2.90
CA TYR A 372 -4.08 24.59 -3.21
C TYR A 372 -3.44 24.70 -4.59
N ASP A 373 -4.25 24.99 -5.62
CA ASP A 373 -3.78 25.10 -7.01
C ASP A 373 -2.96 26.39 -7.24
N ARG A 374 -2.82 27.25 -6.23
CA ARG A 374 -2.05 28.51 -6.24
C ARG A 374 -0.78 28.45 -5.40
N ILE A 375 -0.48 27.32 -4.74
CA ILE A 375 0.73 27.17 -3.93
C ILE A 375 1.95 27.30 -4.87
N PRO A 376 2.84 28.29 -4.66
CA PRO A 376 4.07 28.39 -5.45
C PRO A 376 4.96 27.17 -5.20
N VAL A 377 5.61 26.67 -6.25
CA VAL A 377 6.39 25.42 -6.22
C VAL A 377 7.48 25.40 -5.13
N ASP A 378 8.06 26.54 -4.79
CA ASP A 378 9.08 26.62 -3.73
C ASP A 378 8.49 26.36 -2.34
N TYR A 379 7.29 26.88 -2.06
CA TYR A 379 6.57 26.61 -0.81
C TYR A 379 6.03 25.19 -0.77
N LEU A 380 5.68 24.61 -1.92
CA LEU A 380 5.31 23.21 -2.01
C LEU A 380 6.51 22.30 -1.67
N ARG A 381 7.68 22.55 -2.28
CA ARG A 381 8.94 21.84 -1.96
C ARG A 381 9.37 22.05 -0.51
N ALA A 382 9.10 23.22 0.07
CA ALA A 382 9.35 23.46 1.48
C ALA A 382 8.38 22.65 2.36
N ALA A 383 7.10 22.60 2.00
CA ALA A 383 6.08 21.78 2.65
C ALA A 383 6.42 20.28 2.62
N GLU A 384 6.90 19.75 1.50
CA GLU A 384 7.32 18.34 1.35
C GLU A 384 8.44 17.93 2.32
N ARG A 385 9.25 18.88 2.80
CA ARG A 385 10.34 18.62 3.76
C ARG A 385 9.87 18.62 5.21
N ILE A 386 8.65 19.08 5.48
CA ILE A 386 8.10 19.14 6.84
C ILE A 386 7.75 17.73 7.30
N ARG A 387 8.33 17.30 8.42
CA ARG A 387 8.07 15.99 9.02
C ARG A 387 6.85 16.10 9.94
N MET A 388 5.69 15.68 9.44
CA MET A 388 4.43 15.75 10.18
C MET A 388 4.06 14.38 10.74
N LEU A 389 3.73 14.32 12.03
CA LEU A 389 3.02 13.19 12.63
C LEU A 389 1.58 13.65 12.90
N PHE A 390 0.61 13.01 12.25
CA PHE A 390 -0.79 13.22 12.53
C PHE A 390 -1.43 11.95 13.08
N MET A 391 -2.03 12.10 14.26
CA MET A 391 -2.81 11.07 14.90
C MET A 391 -4.28 11.37 14.68
N ASP A 392 -5.01 10.36 14.21
CA ASP A 392 -6.45 10.44 14.07
C ASP A 392 -7.06 9.06 14.34
N ARG A 393 -8.32 9.06 14.78
CA ARG A 393 -9.16 7.87 14.86
C ARG A 393 -10.33 8.12 13.91
N SER A 394 -10.72 7.13 13.10
CA SER A 394 -11.74 7.25 12.03
C SER A 394 -11.23 7.81 10.69
N VAL A 395 -11.53 9.07 10.34
CA VAL A 395 -11.37 9.63 8.99
C VAL A 395 -9.91 9.77 8.54
N GLY A 396 -8.96 9.62 9.45
CA GLY A 396 -7.52 9.77 9.22
C GLY A 396 -6.96 8.81 8.19
N SER A 397 -7.51 7.59 8.10
CA SER A 397 -7.17 6.67 7.01
C SER A 397 -7.60 7.24 5.65
N ASN A 398 -8.78 7.86 5.58
CA ASN A 398 -9.28 8.51 4.38
C ASN A 398 -8.50 9.78 4.02
N ILE A 399 -8.07 10.56 5.01
CA ILE A 399 -7.20 11.72 4.82
C ILE A 399 -5.83 11.25 4.29
N ASN A 400 -5.29 10.17 4.87
CA ASN A 400 -4.04 9.54 4.44
C ASN A 400 -4.12 9.04 2.98
N ASP A 401 -5.25 8.45 2.58
CA ASP A 401 -5.53 8.09 1.18
C ASP A 401 -5.54 9.33 0.29
N GLY A 402 -6.23 10.39 0.71
CA GLY A 402 -6.30 11.66 -0.06
C GLY A 402 -4.91 12.27 -0.31
N LEU A 403 -4.03 12.23 0.70
CA LEU A 403 -2.63 12.65 0.55
C LEU A 403 -1.86 11.78 -0.46
N THR A 404 -2.10 10.47 -0.46
CA THR A 404 -1.53 9.55 -1.45
C THR A 404 -2.06 9.86 -2.85
N CYS A 405 -3.35 10.18 -2.99
CA CYS A 405 -3.91 10.56 -4.29
C CYS A 405 -3.26 11.83 -4.88
N LEU A 406 -2.92 12.80 -4.03
CA LEU A 406 -2.23 14.02 -4.46
C LEU A 406 -0.73 13.83 -4.71
N SER A 407 -0.13 12.68 -4.39
CA SER A 407 1.30 12.44 -4.66
C SER A 407 1.61 11.95 -6.06
N TYR A 408 0.59 11.65 -6.87
CA TYR A 408 0.78 11.24 -8.26
C TYR A 408 0.84 12.44 -9.20
N SER A 409 1.59 12.28 -10.28
CA SER A 409 1.89 13.33 -11.25
C SER A 409 0.67 13.75 -12.09
N SER A 410 -0.35 12.91 -12.15
CA SER A 410 -1.61 13.23 -12.80
C SER A 410 -2.75 12.38 -12.23
N TRP A 411 -3.98 12.83 -12.48
CA TRP A 411 -5.17 12.05 -12.22
C TRP A 411 -5.13 10.67 -12.89
N SER A 412 -4.68 10.60 -14.16
CA SER A 412 -4.60 9.33 -14.90
C SER A 412 -3.51 8.40 -14.38
N ALA A 413 -2.45 8.93 -13.77
CA ALA A 413 -1.40 8.16 -13.10
C ALA A 413 -1.79 7.72 -11.68
N SER A 414 -2.78 8.38 -11.07
CA SER A 414 -3.20 8.07 -9.69
C SER A 414 -3.87 6.68 -9.59
N PRO A 415 -3.81 6.01 -8.42
CA PRO A 415 -4.46 4.73 -8.17
C PRO A 415 -5.97 4.79 -8.45
N SER A 416 -6.57 3.63 -8.76
CA SER A 416 -8.01 3.55 -9.05
C SER A 416 -8.87 4.13 -7.93
N HIS A 417 -8.52 3.90 -6.66
CA HIS A 417 -9.25 4.43 -5.50
C HIS A 417 -9.26 5.97 -5.43
N CYS A 418 -8.32 6.66 -6.09
CA CYS A 418 -8.29 8.12 -6.22
C CYS A 418 -9.23 8.65 -7.31
N ARG A 419 -9.80 7.75 -8.12
CA ARG A 419 -10.66 8.07 -9.26
C ARG A 419 -12.10 7.58 -9.06
N ARG A 420 -12.40 6.98 -7.90
CA ARG A 420 -13.71 6.38 -7.60
C ARG A 420 -14.70 7.39 -7.05
N ASP A 421 -15.96 7.12 -7.38
CA ASP A 421 -17.20 7.71 -6.87
C ASP A 421 -17.18 9.23 -6.69
N TYR A 422 -17.76 9.95 -7.66
CA TYR A 422 -18.03 11.38 -7.62
C TYR A 422 -19.52 11.64 -7.86
N THR A 423 -20.16 12.43 -7.00
CA THR A 423 -21.55 12.85 -7.25
C THR A 423 -21.57 13.94 -8.31
N ASN A 424 -22.31 13.73 -9.39
CA ASN A 424 -22.69 14.86 -10.24
C ASN A 424 -23.67 15.73 -9.46
N LEU A 425 -23.21 16.90 -8.98
CA LEU A 425 -24.02 17.87 -8.22
C LEU A 425 -25.31 18.27 -8.96
N ALA A 426 -25.35 18.20 -10.28
CA ALA A 426 -26.55 18.51 -11.08
C ALA A 426 -27.55 17.35 -11.19
N GLN A 427 -27.14 16.10 -10.91
CA GLN A 427 -27.96 14.90 -11.16
C GLN A 427 -28.15 14.03 -9.91
N GLY A 428 -27.44 14.28 -8.81
CA GLY A 428 -27.55 13.50 -7.57
C GLY A 428 -27.12 12.04 -7.72
N THR A 429 -26.49 11.67 -8.84
CA THR A 429 -26.03 10.31 -9.13
C THR A 429 -24.51 10.20 -9.00
N TRP A 430 -24.06 9.08 -8.45
CA TRP A 430 -22.65 8.75 -8.33
C TRP A 430 -22.12 8.22 -9.66
N LYS A 431 -20.97 8.74 -10.08
CA LYS A 431 -20.19 8.23 -11.20
C LYS A 431 -18.78 7.90 -10.73
N THR A 432 -18.36 6.65 -10.92
CA THR A 432 -16.93 6.30 -10.89
C THR A 432 -16.31 6.70 -12.22
N PHE A 433 -15.22 7.48 -12.17
CA PHE A 433 -14.53 7.96 -13.35
C PHE A 433 -13.35 7.04 -13.69
N ILE A 434 -13.24 6.67 -14.96
CA ILE A 434 -12.18 5.79 -15.49
C ILE A 434 -11.28 6.53 -16.46
N GLN A 435 -10.08 6.01 -16.74
CA GLN A 435 -9.08 6.70 -17.58
C GLN A 435 -9.58 7.12 -18.97
N THR A 436 -10.63 6.48 -19.50
CA THR A 436 -11.22 6.79 -20.80
C THR A 436 -12.27 7.90 -20.77
N ASP A 437 -12.70 8.36 -19.59
CA ASP A 437 -13.65 9.46 -19.46
C ASP A 437 -13.00 10.80 -19.85
N ARG A 438 -13.62 11.52 -20.79
CA ARG A 438 -13.05 12.75 -21.38
C ARG A 438 -13.44 14.04 -20.66
N ASN A 439 -14.51 14.01 -19.87
CA ASN A 439 -15.08 15.19 -19.20
C ASN A 439 -15.04 15.00 -17.68
N ILE A 440 -13.82 14.97 -17.13
CA ILE A 440 -13.59 14.83 -15.68
C ILE A 440 -13.73 16.19 -14.98
N PRO A 441 -14.50 16.31 -13.89
CA PRO A 441 -14.58 17.53 -13.09
C PRO A 441 -13.22 17.97 -12.53
N ALA A 442 -12.93 19.27 -12.58
CA ALA A 442 -11.67 19.82 -12.06
C ALA A 442 -11.48 19.57 -10.54
N SER A 443 -12.58 19.43 -9.80
CA SER A 443 -12.61 19.08 -8.38
C SER A 443 -11.97 17.72 -8.07
N ILE A 444 -11.88 16.83 -9.07
CA ILE A 444 -11.25 15.51 -8.93
C ILE A 444 -10.03 15.30 -9.85
N GLN A 445 -9.58 16.31 -10.59
CA GLN A 445 -8.34 16.23 -11.36
C GLN A 445 -7.15 16.61 -10.46
N PHE A 446 -6.17 15.70 -10.27
CA PHE A 446 -5.03 15.92 -9.37
C PHE A 446 -3.71 16.03 -10.14
N PRO A 447 -3.11 17.22 -10.24
CA PRO A 447 -1.74 17.37 -10.74
C PRO A 447 -0.72 17.47 -9.60
N GLY A 448 -1.09 17.09 -8.36
CA GLY A 448 -0.35 17.44 -7.15
C GLY A 448 1.12 17.08 -7.27
N ASN A 449 1.44 15.83 -7.60
CA ASN A 449 2.83 15.35 -7.64
C ASN A 449 3.59 15.63 -6.34
N ASN A 450 2.87 15.81 -5.23
CA ASN A 450 3.45 16.27 -3.97
C ASN A 450 4.08 15.09 -3.24
N ASN A 451 5.35 15.19 -2.87
CA ASN A 451 6.00 14.16 -2.08
C ASN A 451 5.52 14.16 -0.62
N ARG A 452 4.62 13.22 -0.29
CA ARG A 452 4.06 13.06 1.05
C ARG A 452 4.88 12.17 2.01
N SER A 453 6.09 11.71 1.63
CA SER A 453 6.88 10.73 2.40
C SER A 453 7.23 11.16 3.83
N ASN A 454 7.27 12.48 4.09
CA ASN A 454 7.55 13.03 5.42
C ASN A 454 6.30 13.21 6.31
N ILE A 455 5.10 12.93 5.78
CA ILE A 455 3.86 12.90 6.56
C ILE A 455 3.69 11.47 7.08
N THR A 456 3.37 11.27 8.34
CA THR A 456 3.11 9.95 8.95
C THR A 456 1.76 9.98 9.64
N PHE A 457 0.92 8.99 9.33
CA PHE A 457 -0.36 8.75 9.99
C PHE A 457 -0.19 7.72 11.11
N THR A 458 -0.84 7.94 12.25
CA THR A 458 -1.02 6.91 13.28
C THR A 458 -2.47 6.87 13.74
N SER A 459 -3.00 5.67 13.94
CA SER A 459 -4.38 5.48 14.38
C SER A 459 -4.51 5.56 15.90
N GLY A 460 -5.53 6.27 16.39
CA GLY A 460 -5.91 6.28 17.81
C GLY A 460 -6.68 5.02 18.27
N VAL A 461 -6.58 4.69 19.56
CA VAL A 461 -7.26 3.57 20.23
C VAL A 461 -7.95 4.05 21.52
N GLY A 462 -9.24 3.74 21.66
CA GLY A 462 -9.97 3.91 22.91
C GLY A 462 -10.91 5.12 22.97
N THR A 463 -11.03 5.72 24.15
CA THR A 463 -11.77 6.96 24.43
C THR A 463 -10.97 8.20 24.00
N TRP A 464 -11.58 9.38 24.05
CA TRP A 464 -10.88 10.62 23.71
C TRP A 464 -9.75 10.95 24.69
N GLU A 465 -9.89 10.63 25.98
CA GLU A 465 -8.81 10.78 26.96
C GLU A 465 -7.67 9.79 26.67
N GLN A 466 -7.99 8.56 26.28
CA GLN A 466 -6.98 7.55 25.94
C GLN A 466 -6.20 7.94 24.69
N ASP A 467 -6.88 8.49 23.67
CA ASP A 467 -6.25 9.01 22.47
C ASP A 467 -5.36 10.22 22.78
N LEU A 468 -5.82 11.14 23.63
CA LEU A 468 -5.01 12.27 24.08
C LEU A 468 -3.77 11.81 24.84
N ASN A 469 -3.92 10.91 25.81
CA ASN A 469 -2.79 10.36 26.56
C ASN A 469 -1.80 9.65 25.63
N THR A 470 -2.30 8.85 24.69
CA THR A 470 -1.47 8.18 23.68
C THR A 470 -0.73 9.18 22.80
N PHE A 471 -1.38 10.29 22.44
CA PHE A 471 -0.74 11.38 21.69
C PHE A 471 0.37 12.03 22.52
N LEU A 472 0.12 12.37 23.78
CA LEU A 472 1.11 12.97 24.68
C LEU A 472 2.33 12.04 24.88
N GLU A 473 2.12 10.73 24.99
CA GLU A 473 3.21 9.73 25.07
C GLU A 473 3.95 9.55 23.74
N SER A 474 3.21 9.46 22.63
CA SER A 474 3.77 9.31 21.28
C SER A 474 4.63 10.52 20.93
N TYR A 475 4.19 11.71 21.33
CA TYR A 475 4.94 12.95 21.22
C TYR A 475 6.31 12.84 21.89
N ALA A 476 6.35 12.43 23.17
CA ALA A 476 7.60 12.29 23.92
C ALA A 476 8.61 11.37 23.22
N ARG A 477 8.13 10.32 22.54
CA ARG A 477 8.97 9.38 21.76
C ARG A 477 9.47 9.95 20.42
N ASN A 478 8.69 10.81 19.77
CA ASN A 478 8.94 11.24 18.39
C ASN A 478 9.46 12.69 18.27
N ILE A 479 9.60 13.40 19.40
CA ILE A 479 9.86 14.83 19.46
C ILE A 479 11.09 15.28 18.66
N GLN A 480 12.15 14.47 18.62
CA GLN A 480 13.38 14.81 17.89
C GLN A 480 13.21 14.75 16.37
N ASN A 481 12.32 13.87 15.88
CA ASN A 481 12.28 13.48 14.47
C ASN A 481 11.11 14.06 13.67
N ARG A 482 10.27 14.89 14.31
CA ARG A 482 9.11 15.53 13.67
C ARG A 482 9.09 17.02 13.93
N ASP A 483 8.49 17.77 13.01
CA ASP A 483 8.39 19.23 13.02
C ASP A 483 6.97 19.68 13.37
N ILE A 484 5.97 18.87 12.99
CA ILE A 484 4.55 19.07 13.32
C ILE A 484 4.02 17.87 14.10
N PHE A 485 3.28 18.16 15.16
CA PHE A 485 2.51 17.19 15.94
C PHE A 485 1.05 17.59 15.97
N THR A 486 0.17 16.61 15.78
CA THR A 486 -1.24 16.89 15.82
C THR A 486 -2.11 15.66 16.13
N LEU A 487 -3.23 15.93 16.78
CA LEU A 487 -4.27 14.98 17.16
C LEU A 487 -5.61 15.53 16.69
N GLN A 488 -6.35 14.73 15.93
CA GLN A 488 -7.75 14.95 15.64
C GLN A 488 -8.60 14.00 16.48
N HIS A 489 -9.59 14.56 17.21
CA HIS A 489 -10.62 13.76 17.86
C HIS A 489 -11.63 13.29 16.81
N ASN A 490 -12.19 12.09 16.98
CA ASN A 490 -13.11 11.51 16.01
C ASN A 490 -14.57 11.88 16.30
N TYR A 491 -15.46 11.63 15.34
CA TYR A 491 -16.88 11.97 15.47
C TYR A 491 -17.60 11.20 16.58
N LEU A 492 -17.15 10.00 16.96
CA LEU A 492 -17.74 9.24 18.08
C LEU A 492 -17.35 9.84 19.43
N HIS A 493 -16.24 10.56 19.53
CA HIS A 493 -15.84 11.23 20.78
C HIS A 493 -16.78 12.37 21.15
N VAL A 494 -17.46 12.95 20.16
CA VAL A 494 -18.40 14.06 20.34
C VAL A 494 -19.85 13.63 20.11
N SER A 495 -20.14 12.32 20.17
CA SER A 495 -21.50 11.83 20.03
C SER A 495 -22.41 12.36 21.13
N SER A 496 -23.73 12.33 20.90
CA SER A 496 -24.73 12.76 21.88
C SER A 496 -24.47 12.15 23.27
N GLY A 497 -24.44 12.98 24.30
CA GLY A 497 -24.15 12.61 25.67
C GLY A 497 -22.66 12.56 26.02
N SER A 498 -21.77 12.94 25.10
CA SER A 498 -20.36 13.10 25.40
C SER A 498 -20.13 14.27 26.35
N THR A 499 -19.07 14.17 27.16
CA THR A 499 -18.65 15.23 28.09
C THR A 499 -17.45 16.02 27.57
N ILE A 500 -16.89 15.64 26.41
CA ILE A 500 -15.62 16.19 25.90
C ILE A 500 -15.70 17.71 25.72
N ASP A 501 -16.80 18.23 25.20
CA ASP A 501 -17.05 19.66 25.03
C ASP A 501 -16.94 20.43 26.37
N ASN A 502 -17.37 19.79 27.47
CA ASN A 502 -17.38 20.37 28.81
C ASN A 502 -16.03 20.34 29.50
N VAL A 503 -15.32 19.20 29.43
CA VAL A 503 -14.10 18.99 30.23
C VAL A 503 -12.80 19.21 29.46
N TYR A 504 -12.80 19.06 28.13
CA TYR A 504 -11.58 19.19 27.32
C TYR A 504 -11.04 20.62 27.28
N PHE A 505 -11.90 21.62 27.51
CA PHE A 505 -11.55 23.04 27.56
C PHE A 505 -11.58 23.60 28.99
N ASP A 506 -11.79 22.78 30.02
CA ASP A 506 -11.79 23.23 31.43
C ASP A 506 -10.38 23.14 32.03
N PRO A 507 -9.74 24.28 32.39
CA PRO A 507 -8.41 24.27 33.00
C PRO A 507 -8.36 23.60 34.39
N ASN A 508 -9.51 23.34 35.02
CA ASN A 508 -9.59 22.69 36.32
C ASN A 508 -9.93 21.20 36.25
N TYR A 509 -10.12 20.66 35.04
CA TYR A 509 -10.34 19.23 34.87
C TYR A 509 -9.13 18.43 35.35
N SER A 510 -9.38 17.37 36.13
CA SER A 510 -8.31 16.57 36.74
C SER A 510 -7.68 15.54 35.80
N GLY A 511 -8.35 15.22 34.69
CA GLY A 511 -7.80 14.39 33.62
C GLY A 511 -7.11 15.21 32.54
N SER A 512 -6.60 14.55 31.50
CA SER A 512 -5.93 15.23 30.40
C SER A 512 -6.90 16.00 29.50
N ASN A 513 -6.49 17.16 29.04
CA ASN A 513 -7.30 18.08 28.24
C ASN A 513 -6.44 18.90 27.25
N ILE A 514 -7.03 19.91 26.61
CA ILE A 514 -6.33 20.73 25.62
C ILE A 514 -5.11 21.49 26.18
N TYR A 515 -5.10 21.78 27.48
CA TYR A 515 -4.02 22.51 28.13
C TYR A 515 -2.75 21.68 28.30
N ASP A 516 -2.83 20.35 28.27
CA ASP A 516 -1.65 19.49 28.18
C ASP A 516 -0.91 19.69 26.84
N ILE A 517 -1.66 19.88 25.75
CA ILE A 517 -1.08 20.20 24.43
C ILE A 517 -0.43 21.59 24.47
N VAL A 518 -1.08 22.57 25.12
CA VAL A 518 -0.51 23.93 25.30
C VAL A 518 0.76 23.90 26.15
N ALA A 519 0.80 23.06 27.19
CA ALA A 519 1.98 22.88 28.02
C ALA A 519 3.13 22.28 27.21
N LEU A 520 2.86 21.29 26.36
CA LEU A 520 3.86 20.74 25.43
C LEU A 520 4.34 21.79 24.42
N GLU A 521 3.46 22.61 23.86
CA GLU A 521 3.85 23.68 22.95
C GLU A 521 4.81 24.68 23.63
N SER A 522 4.51 25.03 24.88
CA SER A 522 5.36 25.91 25.69
C SER A 522 6.72 25.28 26.00
N GLN A 523 6.76 23.95 26.20
CA GLN A 523 7.99 23.21 26.45
C GLN A 523 8.88 23.10 25.19
N TYR A 524 8.29 23.11 23.99
CA TYR A 524 9.00 22.89 22.72
C TYR A 524 8.68 23.98 21.68
N PRO A 525 9.18 25.21 21.87
CA PRO A 525 8.85 26.35 21.02
C PRO A 525 9.35 26.23 19.57
N ASN A 526 10.25 25.27 19.29
CA ASN A 526 10.74 24.96 17.94
C ASN A 526 9.84 23.98 17.17
N LYS A 527 8.77 23.46 17.80
CA LYS A 527 7.81 22.56 17.17
C LYS A 527 6.52 23.28 16.84
N THR A 528 5.75 22.67 15.96
CA THR A 528 4.44 23.18 15.55
C THR A 528 3.36 22.23 16.03
N PHE A 529 2.31 22.80 16.59
CA PHE A 529 1.09 22.07 16.94
C PHE A 529 -0.05 22.55 16.06
N VAL A 530 -0.78 21.60 15.51
CA VAL A 530 -1.99 21.86 14.73
C VAL A 530 -3.17 21.35 15.55
N TYR A 531 -4.22 22.15 15.62
CA TYR A 531 -5.48 21.85 16.28
C TYR A 531 -6.53 21.54 15.22
N TRP A 532 -7.51 20.71 15.56
CA TRP A 532 -8.52 20.22 14.62
C TRP A 532 -9.91 20.34 15.23
N THR A 533 -10.87 20.77 14.41
CA THR A 533 -12.27 20.38 14.63
C THR A 533 -12.44 18.89 14.31
N THR A 534 -13.48 18.26 14.83
CA THR A 534 -13.80 16.86 14.50
C THR A 534 -14.65 16.78 13.24
N SER A 535 -14.51 15.68 12.50
CA SER A 535 -15.39 15.33 11.39
C SER A 535 -16.85 15.20 11.86
N LEU A 536 -17.81 15.48 10.99
CA LEU A 536 -19.23 15.46 11.35
C LEU A 536 -19.93 14.30 10.65
N ALA A 537 -20.11 13.17 11.34
CA ALA A 537 -20.92 12.08 10.79
C ALA A 537 -22.37 12.51 10.62
N ARG A 538 -23.06 12.02 9.58
CA ARG A 538 -24.45 12.45 9.30
C ARG A 538 -25.43 12.14 10.44
N THR A 539 -25.19 11.05 11.16
CA THR A 539 -25.96 10.68 12.37
C THR A 539 -25.45 11.33 13.65
N VAL A 540 -24.31 12.02 13.61
CA VAL A 540 -23.63 12.61 14.78
C VAL A 540 -23.56 14.14 14.71
N GLY A 541 -24.31 14.78 13.79
CA GLY A 541 -24.61 16.21 13.90
C GLY A 541 -25.46 16.46 15.14
N THR A 542 -24.82 16.59 16.30
CA THR A 542 -25.45 16.80 17.61
C THR A 542 -25.03 18.15 18.19
N GLN A 543 -25.73 18.59 19.22
CA GLN A 543 -25.32 19.78 19.97
C GLN A 543 -23.89 19.63 20.50
N ASP A 544 -23.55 18.48 21.10
CA ASP A 544 -22.23 18.25 21.69
C ASP A 544 -21.10 18.33 20.64
N ALA A 545 -21.34 17.84 19.42
CA ALA A 545 -20.40 17.94 18.30
C ALA A 545 -20.23 19.38 17.81
N GLN A 546 -21.34 20.12 17.69
CA GLN A 546 -21.31 21.54 17.34
C GLN A 546 -20.56 22.35 18.40
N ASP A 547 -20.89 22.15 19.68
CA ASP A 547 -20.30 22.87 20.81
C ASP A 547 -18.80 22.59 20.92
N PHE A 548 -18.37 21.34 20.73
CA PHE A 548 -16.95 21.01 20.70
C PHE A 548 -16.22 21.76 19.58
N ASN A 549 -16.76 21.74 18.35
CA ASN A 549 -16.14 22.39 17.20
C ASN A 549 -16.11 23.92 17.34
N ASP A 550 -17.18 24.52 17.84
CA ASP A 550 -17.25 25.96 18.08
C ASP A 550 -16.29 26.39 19.18
N ARG A 551 -16.18 25.63 20.27
CA ARG A 551 -15.17 25.85 21.32
C ARG A 551 -13.75 25.70 20.79
N MET A 552 -13.48 24.71 19.93
CA MET A 552 -12.18 24.55 19.28
C MET A 552 -11.81 25.74 18.39
N ARG A 553 -12.76 26.22 17.58
CA ARG A 553 -12.59 27.42 16.72
C ARG A 553 -12.26 28.65 17.58
N VAL A 554 -13.03 28.90 18.63
CA VAL A 554 -12.82 30.01 19.57
C VAL A 554 -11.47 29.87 20.28
N PHE A 555 -11.13 28.67 20.75
CA PHE A 555 -9.87 28.40 21.42
C PHE A 555 -8.68 28.68 20.50
N ALA A 556 -8.69 28.17 19.27
CA ALA A 556 -7.60 28.36 18.33
C ALA A 556 -7.42 29.84 17.94
N GLN A 557 -8.52 30.57 17.72
CA GLN A 557 -8.47 32.00 17.43
C GLN A 557 -7.93 32.80 18.61
N THR A 558 -8.47 32.58 19.81
CA THR A 558 -8.10 33.32 21.04
C THR A 558 -6.65 33.08 21.43
N ASN A 559 -6.15 31.85 21.23
CA ASN A 559 -4.79 31.47 21.63
C ASN A 559 -3.80 31.48 20.45
N HIS A 560 -4.17 32.10 19.32
CA HIS A 560 -3.34 32.25 18.12
C HIS A 560 -2.74 30.94 17.58
N LYS A 561 -3.56 29.89 17.54
CA LYS A 561 -3.16 28.55 17.12
C LYS A 561 -3.35 28.31 15.62
N ILE A 562 -2.72 27.26 15.13
CA ILE A 562 -2.97 26.72 13.79
C ILE A 562 -4.16 25.77 13.88
N LEU A 563 -5.24 26.06 13.17
CA LEU A 563 -6.46 25.26 13.11
C LEU A 563 -6.66 24.69 11.71
N LEU A 564 -6.85 23.38 11.62
CA LEU A 564 -7.40 22.71 10.46
C LEU A 564 -8.87 22.36 10.75
N ASP A 565 -9.78 23.16 10.21
CA ASP A 565 -11.22 23.07 10.47
C ASP A 565 -11.88 22.06 9.52
N VAL A 566 -11.66 20.77 9.80
CA VAL A 566 -12.24 19.66 9.03
C VAL A 566 -13.76 19.71 9.02
N ALA A 567 -14.39 20.06 10.15
CA ALA A 567 -15.84 20.22 10.23
C ALA A 567 -16.35 21.19 9.16
N ALA A 568 -15.75 22.38 9.05
CA ALA A 568 -16.15 23.36 8.04
C ALA A 568 -15.85 22.90 6.61
N ILE A 569 -14.71 22.24 6.38
CA ILE A 569 -14.32 21.71 5.05
C ILE A 569 -15.33 20.66 4.54
N GLU A 570 -15.83 19.83 5.45
CA GLU A 570 -16.78 18.74 5.19
C GLU A 570 -18.24 19.20 5.17
N SER A 571 -18.60 20.23 5.94
CA SER A 571 -19.98 20.74 6.03
C SER A 571 -20.34 21.79 4.98
N HIS A 572 -19.37 22.29 4.20
CA HIS A 572 -19.61 23.30 3.17
C HIS A 572 -19.33 22.80 1.75
N ARG A 573 -20.27 23.09 0.85
CA ARG A 573 -20.10 22.92 -0.61
C ARG A 573 -19.13 23.97 -1.18
N PRO A 574 -18.58 23.77 -2.40
CA PRO A 574 -17.69 24.75 -3.02
C PRO A 574 -18.32 26.13 -3.27
N ASP A 575 -19.66 26.21 -3.32
CA ASP A 575 -20.41 27.47 -3.43
C ASP A 575 -20.64 28.16 -2.07
N GLY A 576 -20.13 27.59 -0.97
CA GLY A 576 -20.30 28.08 0.39
C GLY A 576 -21.60 27.62 1.05
N SER A 577 -22.46 26.84 0.39
CA SER A 577 -23.69 26.34 1.01
C SER A 577 -23.40 25.32 2.11
N LEU A 578 -24.05 25.50 3.26
CA LEU A 578 -23.91 24.65 4.43
C LEU A 578 -24.81 23.41 4.34
N CYS A 579 -24.29 22.28 4.77
CA CYS A 579 -24.99 21.00 4.92
C CYS A 579 -25.38 20.81 6.38
N THR A 580 -26.69 20.73 6.65
CA THR A 580 -27.23 20.53 8.00
C THR A 580 -28.18 19.34 8.06
N ASN A 581 -28.34 18.75 9.24
CA ASN A 581 -29.41 17.80 9.49
C ASN A 581 -30.75 18.51 9.74
N ALA A 582 -31.81 17.73 10.03
CA ALA A 582 -33.16 18.24 10.27
C ALA A 582 -33.25 19.17 11.51
N GLN A 583 -32.31 19.05 12.44
CA GLN A 583 -32.22 19.85 13.66
C GLN A 583 -31.39 21.13 13.46
N GLY A 584 -30.77 21.31 12.29
CA GLY A 584 -29.95 22.49 11.96
C GLY A 584 -28.47 22.37 12.35
N TYR A 585 -28.02 21.21 12.84
CA TYR A 585 -26.61 20.96 13.14
C TYR A 585 -25.82 20.68 11.86
N GLU A 586 -24.58 21.16 11.81
CA GLU A 586 -23.65 20.89 10.71
C GLU A 586 -23.46 19.36 10.53
N ILE A 587 -23.45 18.89 9.28
CA ILE A 587 -23.12 17.51 8.93
C ILE A 587 -22.24 17.49 7.69
N ILE A 588 -21.47 16.41 7.49
CA ILE A 588 -20.78 16.18 6.22
C ILE A 588 -21.77 16.23 5.04
N CYS A 589 -21.39 16.96 4.00
CA CYS A 589 -22.16 17.02 2.77
C CYS A 589 -22.25 15.65 2.09
N THR A 590 -23.41 15.36 1.51
CA THR A 590 -23.73 14.03 0.98
C THR A 590 -22.82 13.62 -0.17
N GLU A 591 -22.22 14.59 -0.85
CA GLU A 591 -21.33 14.43 -2.00
C GLU A 591 -19.87 14.16 -1.61
N TYR A 592 -19.56 14.23 -0.32
CA TYR A 592 -18.22 13.98 0.22
C TYR A 592 -18.07 12.61 0.87
N THR A 593 -19.17 11.86 1.00
CA THR A 593 -19.16 10.52 1.58
C THR A 593 -20.19 9.60 0.93
N THR A 594 -19.84 8.33 0.74
CA THR A 594 -20.76 7.27 0.33
C THR A 594 -21.56 6.71 1.50
N GLU A 595 -21.18 7.00 2.74
CA GLU A 595 -21.89 6.51 3.90
C GLU A 595 -23.19 7.29 4.09
N THR A 596 -24.32 6.59 4.11
CA THR A 596 -25.65 7.18 4.31
C THR A 596 -25.84 7.71 5.74
N SER A 597 -25.17 7.08 6.71
CA SER A 597 -25.33 7.37 8.14
C SER A 597 -24.01 7.59 8.87
N GLY A 598 -22.87 7.23 8.27
CA GLY A 598 -21.57 7.33 8.93
C GLY A 598 -20.87 8.68 8.74
N GLY A 599 -19.63 8.75 9.21
CA GLY A 599 -18.78 9.95 9.15
C GLY A 599 -17.46 9.73 8.43
N HIS A 600 -17.22 8.55 7.87
CA HIS A 600 -16.07 8.36 7.01
C HIS A 600 -16.31 9.02 5.66
N LEU A 601 -15.22 9.37 4.96
CA LEU A 601 -15.29 9.91 3.60
C LEU A 601 -15.57 8.80 2.57
N GLY A 602 -15.58 7.53 2.99
CA GLY A 602 -16.05 6.38 2.19
C GLY A 602 -15.16 6.05 0.98
N SER A 603 -15.74 5.55 -0.10
CA SER A 603 -15.05 5.33 -1.39
C SER A 603 -14.97 6.60 -2.27
N VAL A 604 -15.49 7.72 -1.76
CA VAL A 604 -15.61 8.99 -2.48
C VAL A 604 -14.28 9.72 -2.49
N SER A 605 -13.84 10.13 -3.68
CA SER A 605 -12.60 10.89 -3.81
C SER A 605 -12.75 12.34 -3.32
N THR A 606 -13.92 12.97 -3.51
CA THR A 606 -14.15 14.40 -3.25
C THR A 606 -13.83 14.83 -1.80
N GLY A 607 -14.38 14.14 -0.79
CA GLY A 607 -14.16 14.52 0.62
C GLY A 607 -12.69 14.39 1.03
N LYS A 608 -12.07 13.25 0.72
CA LYS A 608 -10.66 12.94 1.03
C LYS A 608 -9.71 13.97 0.44
N ILE A 609 -9.95 14.31 -0.82
CA ILE A 609 -9.11 15.22 -1.59
C ILE A 609 -9.23 16.64 -1.08
N ARG A 610 -10.43 17.09 -0.69
CA ARG A 610 -10.61 18.43 -0.12
C ARG A 610 -9.73 18.58 1.12
N ILE A 611 -9.81 17.65 2.06
CA ILE A 611 -9.00 17.71 3.28
C ILE A 611 -7.50 17.60 2.94
N ALA A 612 -7.11 16.72 2.02
CA ALA A 612 -5.72 16.61 1.59
C ALA A 612 -5.18 17.90 0.95
N LYS A 613 -5.98 18.58 0.11
CA LYS A 613 -5.65 19.91 -0.44
C LYS A 613 -5.49 20.94 0.68
N ALA A 614 -6.41 20.97 1.65
CA ALA A 614 -6.30 21.81 2.83
C ALA A 614 -5.02 21.56 3.63
N MET A 615 -4.63 20.29 3.84
CA MET A 615 -3.38 19.95 4.51
C MET A 615 -2.16 20.50 3.76
N TRP A 616 -2.12 20.40 2.42
CA TRP A 616 -1.01 20.99 1.65
C TRP A 616 -0.98 22.51 1.73
N VAL A 617 -2.14 23.18 1.72
CA VAL A 617 -2.23 24.63 1.95
C VAL A 617 -1.71 24.98 3.36
N MET A 618 -2.09 24.21 4.37
CA MET A 618 -1.60 24.36 5.74
C MET A 618 -0.08 24.26 5.79
N LEU A 619 0.49 23.19 5.22
CA LEU A 619 1.93 22.95 5.22
C LEU A 619 2.70 24.03 4.46
N ALA A 620 2.16 24.50 3.33
CA ALA A 620 2.74 25.63 2.59
C ALA A 620 2.73 26.92 3.43
N GLN A 621 1.63 27.21 4.14
CA GLN A 621 1.57 28.37 5.04
C GLN A 621 2.54 28.24 6.23
N ILE A 622 2.67 27.04 6.79
CA ILE A 622 3.67 26.72 7.84
C ILE A 622 5.09 26.91 7.31
N ALA A 623 5.33 26.58 6.04
CA ALA A 623 6.60 26.81 5.34
C ALA A 623 6.85 28.30 4.99
N GLY A 624 5.92 29.20 5.35
CA GLY A 624 6.06 30.65 5.19
C GLY A 624 5.22 31.25 4.07
N TRP A 625 4.45 30.45 3.33
CA TRP A 625 3.57 30.99 2.29
C TRP A 625 2.48 31.88 2.88
N GLN A 626 2.23 33.01 2.22
CA GLN A 626 1.17 33.95 2.55
C GLN A 626 0.34 34.16 1.27
N PRO A 627 -0.80 33.45 1.13
CA PRO A 627 -1.64 33.50 -0.06
C PRO A 627 -2.34 34.83 -0.29
#